data_AF-A0A3D0P443-F1
#
_entry.id   AF-A0A3D0P443-F1
#
_cell.length_a   1.000
_cell.length_b   1.000
_cell.length_c   1.000
_cell.angle_alpha   90.00
_cell.angle_beta   90.00
_cell.angle_gamma   90.00
#
_symmetry.space_group_name_H-M   'P 1'
#
loop_
_entity.id
_entity.type
_entity.pdbx_description
1 polymer ?
#
loop_
_entity_poly.entity_id
_entity_poly.type
_entity_poly.pdbx_seq_one_letter_code
_entity_poly.pdbx_strand_id
1 'polypeptide(L)'
;MPEESQKEYLEYLASEIALFEGRAASLADPSLEQVRQLSPKRILDLGCGAGQELMKFNDDSIELKVGADIQFAAGEVFRKLRSNAGDDRAIFINSAGEHLP
;
A
#
# COMPACT_ATOMS: atom_id res chain seq x y z
N MET A 1 2.56 -17.53 11.54
CA MET A 1 1.70 -18.09 10.46
C MET A 1 2.44 -19.25 9.83
N PRO A 2 1.82 -20.44 9.68
CA PRO A 2 2.42 -21.58 8.96
C PRO A 2 2.76 -21.21 7.50
N GLU A 3 3.74 -21.86 6.88
CA GLU A 3 4.20 -21.53 5.52
C GLU A 3 3.09 -21.64 4.45
N GLU A 4 2.16 -22.60 4.59
CA GLU A 4 0.99 -22.72 3.69
C GLU A 4 0.14 -21.45 3.67
N SER A 5 -0.07 -20.85 4.84
CA SER A 5 -0.87 -19.61 4.99
C SER A 5 -0.17 -18.36 4.44
N GLN A 6 1.15 -18.42 4.20
CA GLN A 6 1.89 -17.34 3.55
C GLN A 6 1.76 -17.42 2.03
N LYS A 7 1.81 -18.63 1.46
CA LYS A 7 1.64 -18.82 0.02
C LYS A 7 0.24 -18.44 -0.46
N GLU A 8 -0.79 -18.88 0.25
CA GLU A 8 -2.19 -18.54 -0.07
C GLU A 8 -2.44 -17.02 -0.03
N TYR A 9 -1.84 -16.33 0.96
CA TYR A 9 -1.96 -14.88 1.08
C TYR A 9 -1.24 -14.14 -0.05
N LEU A 10 -0.06 -14.63 -0.49
CA LEU A 10 0.64 -14.08 -1.66
C LEU A 10 -0.16 -14.23 -2.96
N GLU A 11 -0.80 -15.38 -3.16
CA GLU A 11 -1.67 -15.62 -4.32
C GLU A 11 -2.90 -14.69 -4.29
N TYR A 12 -3.49 -14.50 -3.11
CA TYR A 12 -4.55 -13.51 -2.90
C TYR A 12 -4.09 -12.09 -3.28
N LEU A 13 -2.93 -11.63 -2.79
CA LEU A 13 -2.40 -10.30 -3.09
C LEU A 13 -2.14 -10.08 -4.58
N ALA A 14 -1.62 -11.08 -5.28
CA ALA A 14 -1.43 -11.00 -6.72
C ALA A 14 -2.77 -10.77 -7.46
N SER A 15 -3.84 -11.43 -7.01
CA SER A 15 -5.19 -11.22 -7.55
C SER A 15 -5.72 -9.82 -7.26
N GLU A 16 -5.49 -9.28 -6.06
CA GLU A 16 -5.89 -7.92 -5.67
C GLU A 16 -5.15 -6.85 -6.49
N ILE A 17 -3.85 -7.03 -6.74
CA ILE A 17 -3.06 -6.13 -7.60
C ILE A 17 -3.63 -6.12 -9.02
N ALA A 18 -3.92 -7.29 -9.60
CA ALA A 18 -4.49 -7.39 -10.95
C ALA A 18 -5.88 -6.70 -11.03
N LEU A 19 -6.71 -6.87 -10.00
CA LEU A 19 -8.00 -6.19 -9.89
C LEU A 19 -7.83 -4.67 -9.77
N PHE A 20 -6.85 -4.23 -8.97
CA PHE A 20 -6.53 -2.82 -8.80
C PHE A 20 -6.07 -2.18 -10.12
N GLU A 21 -5.18 -2.82 -10.86
CA GLU A 21 -4.70 -2.32 -12.16
C GLU A 21 -5.84 -2.20 -13.18
N GLY A 22 -6.76 -3.18 -13.20
CA GLY A 22 -7.96 -3.11 -14.04
C GLY A 22 -8.91 -1.97 -13.65
N ARG A 23 -9.05 -1.66 -12.35
CA ARG A 23 -9.92 -0.58 -11.85
C ARG A 23 -9.29 0.81 -12.01
N ALA A 24 -7.99 0.95 -11.76
CA ALA A 24 -7.24 2.20 -11.86
C ALA A 24 -7.31 2.82 -13.27
N ALA A 25 -7.50 2.01 -14.31
CA ALA A 25 -7.73 2.49 -15.67
C ALA A 25 -9.08 3.20 -15.88
N SER A 26 -10.02 3.11 -14.92
CA SER A 26 -11.43 3.48 -15.14
C SER A 26 -12.02 4.55 -14.20
N LEU A 27 -11.44 4.85 -13.03
CA LEU A 27 -12.13 5.71 -12.06
C LEU A 27 -11.21 6.64 -11.28
N ALA A 28 -11.62 7.92 -11.20
CA ALA A 28 -11.21 8.82 -10.13
C ALA A 28 -11.73 8.27 -8.80
N ASP A 29 -10.84 8.14 -7.82
CA ASP A 29 -11.18 7.58 -6.50
C ASP A 29 -11.74 8.67 -5.58
N PRO A 30 -13.05 8.67 -5.27
CA PRO A 30 -13.67 9.73 -4.48
C PRO A 30 -13.15 9.80 -3.04
N SER A 31 -12.59 8.69 -2.52
CA SER A 31 -12.00 8.64 -1.19
C SER A 31 -10.63 9.31 -1.16
N LEU A 32 -9.85 9.16 -2.25
CA LEU A 32 -8.54 9.79 -2.40
C LEU A 32 -8.65 11.32 -2.42
N GLU A 33 -9.63 11.86 -3.14
CA GLU A 33 -9.83 13.31 -3.25
C GLU A 33 -10.21 13.93 -1.89
N GLN A 34 -11.02 13.25 -1.08
CA GLN A 34 -11.34 13.70 0.27
C GLN A 34 -10.12 13.70 1.18
N VAL A 35 -9.28 12.67 1.11
CA VAL A 35 -8.03 12.61 1.88
C VAL A 35 -7.04 13.69 1.44
N ARG A 36 -6.93 13.96 0.12
CA ARG A 36 -6.08 15.04 -0.41
C ARG A 36 -6.48 16.42 0.11
N GLN A 37 -7.78 16.68 0.30
CA GLN A 37 -8.26 17.94 0.88
C GLN A 37 -7.78 18.18 2.32
N LEU A 38 -7.43 17.13 3.06
CA LEU A 38 -6.85 17.25 4.40
C LEU A 38 -5.38 17.72 4.37
N SER A 39 -4.76 17.80 3.19
CA SER A 39 -3.34 18.14 3.00
C SER A 39 -2.42 17.35 3.96
N PRO A 40 -2.54 16.01 4.00
CA PRO A 40 -1.75 15.21 4.93
C PRO A 40 -0.27 15.33 4.56
N LYS A 41 0.59 15.43 5.58
CA LYS A 41 2.04 15.32 5.40
C LYS A 41 2.56 13.91 5.65
N ARG A 42 1.84 13.14 6.48
CA ARG A 42 2.22 11.81 6.93
C ARG A 42 1.00 10.91 6.88
N ILE A 43 1.16 9.72 6.32
CA ILE A 43 0.06 8.76 6.11
C ILE A 43 0.43 7.43 6.76
N LEU A 44 -0.51 6.86 7.49
CA LEU A 44 -0.47 5.49 7.99
C LEU A 44 -1.67 4.73 7.40
N ASP A 45 -1.38 3.61 6.73
CA ASP A 45 -2.36 2.71 6.14
C ASP A 45 -2.31 1.35 6.85
N LEU A 46 -3.43 0.94 7.45
CA LEU A 46 -3.55 -0.27 8.27
C LEU A 46 -4.24 -1.37 7.47
N GLY A 47 -3.62 -2.56 7.42
CA GLY A 47 -4.04 -3.60 6.50
C GLY A 47 -3.79 -3.17 5.06
N CYS A 48 -2.62 -2.57 4.81
CA CYS A 48 -2.32 -1.93 3.52
C CYS A 48 -2.22 -2.92 2.35
N GLY A 49 -2.21 -4.24 2.62
CA GLY A 49 -2.05 -5.27 1.60
C GLY A 49 -0.78 -5.05 0.79
N ALA A 50 -0.91 -4.92 -0.53
CA ALA A 50 0.22 -4.64 -1.42
C ALA A 50 0.62 -3.15 -1.47
N GLY A 51 -0.07 -2.26 -0.75
CA GLY A 51 0.25 -0.83 -0.69
C GLY A 51 -0.23 -0.02 -1.89
N GLN A 52 -1.04 -0.60 -2.77
CA GLN A 52 -1.50 0.03 -4.00
C GLN A 52 -2.29 1.33 -3.78
N GLU A 53 -3.01 1.42 -2.66
CA GLU A 53 -3.75 2.61 -2.24
C GLU A 53 -2.81 3.69 -1.69
N LEU A 54 -1.93 3.32 -0.76
CA LEU A 54 -0.92 4.20 -0.19
C LEU A 54 -0.02 4.85 -1.26
N MET A 55 0.25 4.12 -2.34
CA MET A 55 1.10 4.60 -3.45
C MET A 55 0.41 5.63 -4.36
N LYS A 56 -0.90 5.87 -4.24
CA LYS A 56 -1.61 6.97 -4.93
C LYS A 56 -1.23 8.35 -4.37
N PHE A 57 -0.64 8.41 -3.18
CA PHE A 57 -0.14 9.63 -2.55
C PHE A 57 1.34 9.84 -2.94
N ASN A 58 1.57 10.52 -4.04
CA ASN A 58 2.91 10.72 -4.63
C ASN A 58 3.25 12.19 -4.87
N ASP A 59 2.53 13.10 -4.23
CA ASP A 59 2.83 14.53 -4.32
C ASP A 59 3.96 14.95 -3.36
N ASP A 60 4.61 16.08 -3.66
CA ASP A 60 5.78 16.56 -2.92
C ASP A 60 5.49 16.97 -1.47
N SER A 61 4.22 17.21 -1.10
CA SER A 61 3.83 17.59 0.25
C SER A 61 3.85 16.42 1.24
N ILE A 62 3.87 15.18 0.72
CA ILE A 62 3.96 13.97 1.52
C ILE A 62 5.40 13.76 2.00
N GLU A 63 5.61 13.88 3.31
CA GLU A 63 6.92 13.69 3.95
C GLU A 63 7.18 12.22 4.27
N LEU A 64 6.14 11.43 4.59
CA LEU A 64 6.27 10.01 4.95
C LEU A 64 4.98 9.23 4.71
N LYS A 65 5.12 8.00 4.21
CA LYS A 65 4.04 7.01 4.12
C LYS A 65 4.45 5.73 4.82
N VAL A 66 3.56 5.18 5.65
CA VAL A 66 3.75 3.90 6.32
C VAL A 66 2.59 2.97 6.00
N GLY A 67 2.88 1.83 5.38
CA GLY A 67 1.92 0.74 5.22
C GLY A 67 2.20 -0.34 6.26
N ALA A 68 1.20 -0.66 7.10
CA ALA A 68 1.30 -1.72 8.09
C ALA A 68 0.37 -2.86 7.69
N ASP A 69 0.93 -4.07 7.57
CA ASP A 69 0.15 -5.29 7.32
C ASP A 69 0.77 -6.46 8.10
N ILE A 70 -0.05 -7.46 8.42
CA ILE A 70 0.39 -8.71 9.05
C ILE A 70 1.34 -9.51 8.15
N GLN A 71 1.35 -9.23 6.85
CA GLN A 71 2.28 -9.84 5.89
C GLN A 71 2.92 -8.83 4.93
N PHE A 72 4.21 -8.59 5.15
CA PHE A 72 5.06 -7.66 4.38
C PHE A 72 5.33 -8.06 2.92
N ALA A 73 5.18 -9.34 2.58
CA ALA A 73 5.76 -9.90 1.36
C ALA A 73 5.21 -9.29 0.05
N ALA A 74 3.99 -8.73 0.04
CA ALA A 74 3.49 -8.00 -1.13
C ALA A 74 3.92 -6.54 -1.23
N GLY A 75 4.06 -5.82 -0.11
CA GLY A 75 4.47 -4.40 -0.15
C GLY A 75 5.83 -4.22 -0.82
N GLU A 76 6.77 -5.14 -0.58
CA GLU A 76 8.07 -5.15 -1.27
C GLU A 76 7.98 -5.50 -2.76
N VAL A 77 7.09 -6.42 -3.14
CA VAL A 77 6.91 -6.82 -4.54
C VAL A 77 6.26 -5.68 -5.32
N PHE A 78 5.22 -5.06 -4.78
CA PHE A 78 4.56 -3.91 -5.40
C PHE A 78 5.50 -2.70 -5.50
N ARG A 79 6.27 -2.42 -4.44
CA ARG A 79 7.32 -1.40 -4.47
C ARG A 79 8.33 -1.66 -5.59
N LYS A 80 8.85 -2.89 -5.73
CA LYS A 80 9.79 -3.26 -6.80
C LYS A 80 9.19 -3.19 -8.20
N LEU A 81 7.91 -3.48 -8.36
CA LEU A 81 7.21 -3.35 -9.65
C LEU A 81 6.99 -1.88 -10.05
N ARG A 82 6.86 -0.99 -9.06
CA ARG A 82 6.63 0.45 -9.26
C ARG A 82 7.89 1.31 -9.08
N SER A 83 9.04 0.72 -8.71
CA SER A 83 10.30 1.41 -8.39
C SER A 83 11.04 2.05 -9.58
N ASN A 84 10.35 2.30 -10.69
CA ASN A 84 10.89 3.15 -11.76
C ASN A 84 10.82 4.65 -11.42
N ALA A 85 10.41 5.03 -10.20
CA ALA A 85 10.21 6.41 -9.80
C ALA A 85 10.77 6.72 -8.40
N GLY A 86 12.08 7.01 -8.31
CA GLY A 86 12.68 7.75 -7.20
C GLY A 86 12.44 7.22 -5.77
N ASP A 87 12.73 8.07 -4.78
CA ASP A 87 12.37 7.85 -3.38
C ASP A 87 10.87 8.16 -3.20
N ASP A 88 10.06 7.10 -3.15
CA ASP A 88 8.61 7.19 -2.97
C ASP A 88 8.20 7.54 -1.53
N ARG A 89 9.17 7.72 -0.60
CA ARG A 89 8.96 8.03 0.82
C ARG A 89 8.02 7.02 1.52
N ALA A 90 7.90 5.81 0.98
CA ALA A 90 7.06 4.75 1.52
C ALA A 90 7.88 3.72 2.30
N ILE A 91 7.39 3.37 3.49
CA ILE A 91 7.93 2.30 4.34
C ILE A 91 6.82 1.29 4.58
N PHE A 92 7.11 0.01 4.38
CA PHE A 92 6.19 -1.08 4.74
C PHE A 92 6.71 -1.79 5.98
N ILE A 93 5.84 -2.03 6.96
CA ILE A 93 6.18 -2.70 8.21
C ILE A 93 5.30 -3.93 8.42
N ASN A 94 5.90 -4.99 8.98
CA ASN A 94 5.15 -6.14 9.45
C ASN A 94 4.60 -5.82 10.85
N SER A 95 3.30 -5.54 10.93
CA SER A 95 2.63 -5.30 12.21
C SER A 95 1.16 -5.63 12.07
N ALA A 96 0.61 -6.34 13.05
CA ALA A 96 -0.82 -6.24 13.33
C ALA A 96 -1.11 -4.81 13.82
N GLY A 97 -2.21 -4.20 13.38
CA GLY A 97 -2.53 -2.81 13.74
C GLY A 97 -2.58 -2.57 15.26
N GLU A 98 -2.95 -3.61 16.03
CA GLU A 98 -2.96 -3.63 17.50
C GLU A 98 -1.59 -3.64 18.18
N HIS A 99 -0.50 -3.82 17.41
CA HIS A 99 0.87 -3.85 17.90
C HIS A 99 1.71 -2.68 17.39
N LEU A 100 1.06 -1.67 16.80
CA LEU A 100 1.72 -0.41 16.49
C LEU A 100 2.07 0.33 17.79
N PRO A 101 3.27 0.95 17.86
CA PRO A 101 3.73 1.66 19.05
C PRO A 101 2.84 2.86 19.43
#